data_AF-A0A2V6F5U1-F1
#
_entry.id   AF-A0A2V6F5U1-F1
#
_cell.length_a   1.000
_cell.length_b   1.000
_cell.length_c   1.000
_cell.angle_alpha   90.00
_cell.angle_beta   90.00
_cell.angle_gamma   90.00
#
_symmetry.space_group_name_H-M   'P 1'
#
loop_
_entity.id
_entity.type
_entity.pdbx_description
1 polymer ?
#
loop_
_entity_poly.entity_id
_entity_poly.type
_entity_poly.pdbx_seq_one_letter_code
_entity_poly.pdbx_strand_id
1 'polypeptide(L)'
;MKIRLNVFDLWEPLKPFAEGFQINRADRLTASPHKFGHQVPANKATCSANDSSIGVHHSTRYGQSLLEGAGLFPVIIGCAMAFALDADLSSFMLRGLFMKSIKSVSVFGLGKLGACIAATLAQRGFNVLGVDIDPEKVRKVNKGLPPVDEPLLAQTMIAGQDRFRATQEPSEAISTDASFFIPPSPSLPDGSFSSEYLLRAMRPLAKALREAGKRGHLFVINSTTTPGSIRGVLIPMLETETALTCGRDFGLCYNPEFIALGNVIRGLLEPDLVLIG
;
A
#
# COMPACT_ATOMS: atom_id res chain seq x y z
N MET A 1 0.13 44.69 -19.54
CA MET A 1 0.14 44.60 -18.06
C MET A 1 -0.92 43.58 -17.60
N LYS A 2 -0.48 42.34 -17.36
CA LYS A 2 -1.11 41.31 -16.52
C LYS A 2 -0.10 40.16 -16.49
N ILE A 3 0.58 40.03 -15.34
CA ILE A 3 1.58 39.02 -15.06
C ILE A 3 0.82 37.73 -14.68
N ARG A 4 1.02 36.64 -15.43
CA ARG A 4 0.71 35.28 -14.99
C ARG A 4 2.03 34.65 -14.58
N LEU A 5 2.16 34.30 -13.30
CA LEU A 5 3.21 33.42 -12.82
C LEU A 5 2.78 31.97 -13.10
N ASN A 6 3.47 31.32 -14.04
CA ASN A 6 3.36 29.89 -14.30
C ASN A 6 4.51 29.21 -13.54
N VAL A 7 4.19 28.34 -12.60
CA VAL A 7 5.18 27.51 -11.86
C VAL A 7 5.51 26.28 -12.72
N PHE A 8 6.05 26.52 -13.91
CA PHE A 8 6.49 25.47 -14.84
C PHE A 8 7.87 25.74 -15.48
N ASP A 9 8.62 26.74 -14.99
CA ASP A 9 9.89 27.18 -15.59
C ASP A 9 11.16 26.71 -14.85
N LEU A 10 11.11 25.59 -14.14
CA LEU A 10 12.32 25.03 -13.52
C LEU A 10 12.29 23.49 -13.50
N TRP A 11 12.29 22.82 -14.66
CA TRP A 11 13.02 21.54 -14.84
C TRP A 11 12.91 20.99 -16.28
N GLU A 12 13.95 21.19 -17.09
CA GLU A 12 14.46 20.30 -18.18
C GLU A 12 15.70 21.03 -18.77
N PRO A 13 16.78 20.33 -19.14
CA PRO A 13 16.70 19.14 -19.98
C PRO A 13 17.46 17.92 -19.44
N LEU A 14 17.03 16.72 -19.88
CA LEU A 14 17.88 15.64 -20.44
C LEU A 14 17.08 14.32 -20.53
N LYS A 15 16.29 14.18 -21.60
CA LYS A 15 16.09 12.89 -22.30
C LYS A 15 17.35 12.59 -23.14
N PRO A 16 17.79 11.32 -23.35
CA PRO A 16 16.97 10.29 -24.02
C PRO A 16 17.16 8.84 -23.53
N PHE A 17 16.06 8.09 -23.43
CA PHE A 17 15.89 6.71 -23.95
C PHE A 17 14.44 6.30 -23.68
N ALA A 18 13.60 6.43 -24.72
CA ALA A 18 12.26 5.86 -24.74
C ALA A 18 12.03 5.29 -26.14
N GLU A 19 12.05 3.96 -26.23
CA GLU A 19 11.37 3.21 -27.30
C GLU A 19 10.14 2.52 -26.70
N GLY A 20 8.97 2.80 -27.28
CA GLY A 20 7.70 2.05 -27.21
C GLY A 20 6.90 2.23 -25.90
N PHE A 21 5.62 2.61 -25.86
CA PHE A 21 4.57 2.84 -26.87
C PHE A 21 3.63 3.91 -26.29
N GLN A 22 3.35 4.99 -27.02
CA GLN A 22 2.24 5.89 -26.73
C GLN A 22 0.97 5.33 -27.36
N ILE A 23 -0.13 5.23 -26.61
CA ILE A 23 -1.48 5.24 -27.18
C ILE A 23 -2.16 6.49 -26.61
N ASN A 24 -2.06 7.59 -27.38
CA ASN A 24 -2.84 8.78 -27.14
C ASN A 24 -4.18 8.65 -27.87
N ARG A 25 -5.24 9.01 -27.15
CA ARG A 25 -6.62 9.01 -27.64
C ARG A 25 -6.87 10.31 -28.38
N ALA A 26 -6.38 10.41 -29.61
CA ALA A 26 -6.83 11.39 -30.60
C ALA A 26 -6.35 10.91 -31.97
N ASP A 27 -7.29 10.59 -32.85
CA ASP A 27 -7.34 11.13 -34.22
C ASP A 27 -8.27 10.28 -35.09
N ARG A 28 -9.49 10.81 -35.26
CA ARG A 28 -10.09 10.78 -36.58
C ARG A 28 -9.29 11.75 -37.45
N LEU A 29 -8.91 11.26 -38.63
CA LEU A 29 -8.54 11.97 -39.86
C LEU A 29 -7.04 12.02 -40.24
N THR A 30 -6.73 11.10 -41.17
CA THR A 30 -5.94 11.28 -42.40
C THR A 30 -4.42 11.46 -42.34
N ALA A 31 -3.75 10.62 -43.13
CA ALA A 31 -2.31 10.46 -43.29
C ALA A 31 -1.64 11.49 -44.22
N SER A 32 -0.31 11.70 -44.07
CA SER A 32 0.68 11.68 -45.17
C SER A 32 2.14 11.79 -44.64
N PRO A 33 3.18 11.21 -45.30
CA PRO A 33 4.50 10.95 -44.72
C PRO A 33 5.68 11.71 -45.37
N HIS A 34 6.76 12.00 -44.61
CA HIS A 34 8.14 12.26 -45.07
C HIS A 34 9.07 12.44 -43.83
N LYS A 35 10.38 12.16 -43.75
CA LYS A 35 11.41 11.34 -44.45
C LYS A 35 12.77 11.71 -43.78
N PHE A 36 13.68 10.73 -43.55
CA PHE A 36 15.14 10.86 -43.24
C PHE A 36 15.57 11.53 -41.91
N GLY A 37 16.65 11.19 -41.20
CA GLY A 37 17.80 10.28 -41.39
C GLY A 37 19.03 10.85 -40.62
N HIS A 38 19.85 10.00 -39.96
CA HIS A 38 21.32 10.08 -39.75
C HIS A 38 21.86 9.50 -38.43
N GLN A 39 23.07 8.95 -38.53
CA GLN A 39 23.85 8.11 -37.60
C GLN A 39 24.84 8.89 -36.69
N VAL A 40 25.01 8.36 -35.46
CA VAL A 40 26.12 8.25 -34.45
C VAL A 40 27.48 8.98 -34.68
N PRO A 41 28.24 9.36 -33.61
CA PRO A 41 29.17 8.42 -32.96
C PRO A 41 29.29 8.52 -31.41
N ALA A 42 29.89 7.47 -30.84
CA ALA A 42 30.05 7.16 -29.42
C ALA A 42 31.01 8.06 -28.63
N ASN A 43 30.76 8.23 -27.33
CA ASN A 43 31.83 8.30 -26.34
C ASN A 43 31.39 7.84 -24.94
N LYS A 44 32.31 7.14 -24.27
CA LYS A 44 32.18 6.48 -22.96
C LYS A 44 31.97 7.48 -21.82
N ALA A 45 31.00 7.21 -20.96
CA ALA A 45 31.04 7.58 -19.54
C ALA A 45 30.28 6.52 -18.73
N THR A 46 31.03 5.83 -17.88
CA THR A 46 30.58 4.86 -16.89
C THR A 46 29.87 5.55 -15.72
N CYS A 47 28.68 5.10 -15.35
CA CYS A 47 28.16 5.22 -13.99
C CYS A 47 27.33 3.99 -13.63
N SER A 48 27.58 3.50 -12.41
CA SER A 48 27.15 2.24 -11.83
C SER A 48 25.64 2.14 -11.63
N ALA A 49 25.07 1.01 -12.01
CA ALA A 49 23.75 0.55 -11.59
C ALA A 49 23.72 0.25 -10.09
N ASN A 50 22.65 0.66 -9.41
CA ASN A 50 21.89 -0.14 -8.45
C ASN A 50 20.82 0.74 -7.78
N ASP A 51 19.60 0.71 -8.30
CA ASP A 51 18.41 1.00 -7.48
C ASP A 51 17.18 0.37 -8.16
N SER A 52 16.84 -0.84 -7.72
CA SER A 52 15.63 -1.57 -8.13
C SER A 52 14.91 -2.05 -6.88
N SER A 53 13.85 -1.37 -6.44
CA SER A 53 12.89 -1.94 -5.49
C SER A 53 11.52 -1.24 -5.49
N ILE A 54 11.16 -0.50 -6.54
CA ILE A 54 9.83 0.12 -6.66
C ILE A 54 9.03 -0.59 -7.76
N GLY A 55 8.02 -1.38 -7.37
CA GLY A 55 7.08 -2.00 -8.31
C GLY A 55 5.85 -1.10 -8.50
N VAL A 56 5.74 -0.44 -9.66
CA VAL A 56 4.52 0.29 -10.04
C VAL A 56 3.70 -0.58 -10.98
N HIS A 57 2.52 -1.02 -10.54
CA HIS A 57 1.59 -1.79 -11.37
C HIS A 57 0.47 -0.88 -11.89
N HIS A 58 0.42 -0.68 -13.21
CA HIS A 58 -0.69 -0.04 -13.90
C HIS A 58 -1.71 -1.10 -14.34
N SER A 59 -3.00 -0.91 -14.03
CA SER A 59 -4.08 -1.76 -14.54
C SER A 59 -4.40 -1.38 -16.00
N THR A 60 -3.71 -1.98 -16.97
CA THR A 60 -4.07 -1.86 -18.38
C THR A 60 -5.23 -2.81 -18.72
N ARG A 61 -6.24 -2.30 -19.44
CA ARG A 61 -7.40 -3.03 -19.97
C ARG A 61 -6.99 -4.09 -21.01
N TYR A 62 -6.44 -5.21 -20.56
CA TYR A 62 -6.35 -6.46 -21.33
C TYR A 62 -6.70 -7.62 -20.40
N GLY A 63 -7.85 -8.27 -20.65
CA GLY A 63 -8.29 -9.46 -19.90
C GLY A 63 -9.58 -9.29 -19.10
N GLN A 64 -10.61 -8.67 -19.69
CA GLN A 64 -11.93 -8.47 -19.05
C GLN A 64 -12.80 -9.75 -19.02
N SER A 65 -12.23 -10.95 -19.19
CA SER A 65 -12.98 -12.22 -19.15
C SER A 65 -12.57 -13.19 -18.04
N LEU A 66 -11.63 -12.80 -17.15
CA LEU A 66 -11.23 -13.57 -15.97
C LEU A 66 -11.35 -12.76 -14.65
N LEU A 67 -11.97 -11.59 -14.71
CA LEU A 67 -12.04 -10.60 -13.62
C LEU A 67 -13.46 -10.42 -13.04
N GLU A 68 -14.24 -11.50 -12.97
CA GLU A 68 -15.38 -11.54 -12.05
C GLU A 68 -14.88 -12.06 -10.70
N GLY A 69 -14.45 -11.15 -9.81
CA GLY A 69 -14.24 -11.46 -8.38
C GLY A 69 -12.98 -10.94 -7.67
N ALA A 70 -11.99 -10.33 -8.36
CA ALA A 70 -10.62 -10.21 -7.80
C ALA A 70 -10.11 -8.79 -7.47
N GLY A 71 -10.97 -7.79 -7.23
CA GLY A 71 -10.55 -6.40 -6.95
C GLY A 71 -9.60 -6.13 -5.75
N LEU A 72 -9.50 -7.02 -4.76
CA LEU A 72 -8.54 -6.88 -3.64
C LEU A 72 -7.34 -7.83 -3.70
N PHE A 73 -7.39 -8.77 -4.64
CA PHE A 73 -6.35 -9.77 -4.88
C PHE A 73 -4.98 -9.13 -5.20
N PRO A 74 -4.86 -8.02 -5.97
CA PRO A 74 -3.55 -7.48 -6.31
C PRO A 74 -2.82 -6.75 -5.17
N VAL A 75 -3.47 -6.36 -4.06
CA VAL A 75 -2.76 -5.75 -2.91
C VAL A 75 -2.06 -6.82 -2.09
N ILE A 76 -2.78 -7.87 -1.69
CA ILE A 76 -2.20 -8.96 -0.88
C ILE A 76 -1.28 -9.83 -1.73
N ILE A 77 -1.61 -10.08 -3.00
CA ILE A 77 -0.72 -10.79 -3.92
C ILE A 77 0.42 -9.90 -4.41
N GLY A 78 0.21 -8.60 -4.61
CA GLY A 78 1.28 -7.68 -4.98
C GLY A 78 2.30 -7.51 -3.86
N CYS A 79 1.87 -7.47 -2.59
CA CYS A 79 2.78 -7.54 -1.43
C CYS A 79 3.53 -8.88 -1.37
N ALA A 80 2.89 -9.97 -1.78
CA ALA A 80 3.54 -11.29 -1.88
C ALA A 80 4.48 -11.42 -3.11
N MET A 81 4.19 -10.74 -4.22
CA MET A 81 4.93 -10.80 -5.49
C MET A 81 6.06 -9.77 -5.59
N ALA A 82 5.96 -8.60 -4.94
CA ALA A 82 7.07 -7.64 -4.82
C ALA A 82 8.29 -8.25 -4.11
N PHE A 83 8.07 -9.28 -3.29
CA PHE A 83 9.14 -10.10 -2.72
C PHE A 83 9.93 -10.89 -3.77
N ALA A 84 9.40 -11.17 -4.96
CA ALA A 84 9.94 -12.15 -5.91
C ALA A 84 10.86 -11.57 -7.00
N LEU A 85 11.04 -10.25 -7.12
CA LEU A 85 11.72 -9.64 -8.28
C LEU A 85 13.16 -9.13 -8.04
N ASP A 86 13.71 -9.24 -6.83
CA ASP A 86 15.15 -9.03 -6.60
C ASP A 86 15.92 -10.36 -6.58
N ALA A 87 17.03 -10.37 -7.33
CA ALA A 87 17.70 -11.50 -7.94
C ALA A 87 18.24 -12.63 -7.03
N ASP A 88 18.50 -13.75 -7.72
CA ASP A 88 19.31 -14.94 -7.41
C ASP A 88 18.54 -16.22 -7.00
N LEU A 89 18.61 -17.20 -7.94
CA LEU A 89 17.88 -18.48 -8.01
C LEU A 89 18.27 -19.47 -6.90
N SER A 90 19.33 -19.19 -6.15
CA SER A 90 19.80 -20.01 -5.02
C SER A 90 18.98 -19.82 -3.74
N SER A 91 18.21 -18.73 -3.60
CA SER A 91 17.43 -18.39 -2.39
C SER A 91 16.00 -18.96 -2.37
N PHE A 92 15.57 -19.63 -3.44
CA PHE A 92 14.19 -20.10 -3.61
C PHE A 92 13.72 -21.06 -2.50
N MET A 93 14.63 -21.87 -1.94
CA MET A 93 14.28 -22.80 -0.86
C MET A 93 14.10 -22.13 0.52
N LEU A 94 14.79 -21.02 0.81
CA LEU A 94 14.59 -20.25 2.05
C LEU A 94 13.33 -19.37 1.98
N ARG A 95 12.90 -18.99 0.76
CA ARG A 95 11.69 -18.17 0.50
C ARG A 95 10.37 -18.94 0.64
N GLY A 96 10.39 -20.27 0.60
CA GLY A 96 9.22 -21.09 0.91
C GLY A 96 8.66 -20.88 2.32
N LEU A 97 9.46 -20.29 3.23
CA LEU A 97 9.06 -20.01 4.61
C LEU A 97 8.13 -18.80 4.77
N PHE A 98 8.06 -17.89 3.79
CA PHE A 98 7.27 -16.65 3.86
C PHE A 98 5.93 -16.68 3.15
N MET A 99 5.67 -17.67 2.30
CA MET A 99 4.35 -17.86 1.68
C MET A 99 3.37 -18.56 2.64
N LYS A 100 3.22 -18.02 3.85
CA LYS A 100 2.03 -18.32 4.63
C LYS A 100 0.87 -17.66 3.89
N SER A 101 -0.14 -18.45 3.51
CA SER A 101 -1.40 -17.89 3.01
C SER A 101 -1.93 -16.94 4.09
N ILE A 102 -1.88 -15.64 3.80
CA ILE A 102 -2.48 -14.60 4.66
C ILE A 102 -3.98 -14.90 4.70
N LYS A 103 -4.50 -15.25 5.88
CA LYS A 103 -5.93 -15.55 6.09
C LYS A 103 -6.56 -14.62 7.11
N SER A 104 -5.72 -14.02 7.95
CA SER A 104 -6.14 -13.14 9.04
C SER A 104 -5.36 -11.84 8.98
N VAL A 105 -6.06 -10.72 9.13
CA VAL A 105 -5.48 -9.38 9.02
C VAL A 105 -6.03 -8.48 10.11
N SER A 106 -5.23 -7.52 10.56
CA SER A 106 -5.68 -6.47 11.47
C SER A 106 -5.60 -5.11 10.81
N VAL A 107 -6.51 -4.22 11.16
CA VAL A 107 -6.59 -2.86 10.62
C VAL A 107 -6.60 -1.87 11.77
N PHE A 108 -5.50 -1.12 11.91
CA PHE A 108 -5.30 -0.13 12.96
C PHE A 108 -5.77 1.24 12.47
N GLY A 109 -6.84 1.74 13.10
CA GLY A 109 -7.56 2.96 12.74
C GLY A 109 -8.81 2.64 11.93
N LEU A 110 -9.98 2.77 12.57
CA LEU A 110 -11.31 2.53 11.98
C LEU A 110 -11.97 3.85 11.57
N GLY A 111 -11.18 4.75 10.97
CA GLY A 111 -11.67 5.97 10.31
C GLY A 111 -12.30 5.67 8.95
N LYS A 112 -12.58 6.72 8.16
CA LYS A 112 -13.21 6.61 6.82
C LYS A 112 -12.52 5.61 5.91
N LEU A 113 -11.19 5.66 5.84
CA LEU A 113 -10.41 4.73 5.01
C LEU A 113 -10.29 3.34 5.65
N GLY A 114 -9.79 3.26 6.89
CA GLY A 114 -9.52 1.98 7.53
C GLY A 114 -10.77 1.13 7.81
N ALA A 115 -11.91 1.73 8.17
CA ALA A 115 -13.16 0.97 8.30
C ALA A 115 -13.62 0.37 6.97
N CYS A 116 -13.44 1.10 5.86
CA CYS A 116 -13.75 0.60 4.52
C CYS A 116 -12.79 -0.52 4.09
N ILE A 117 -11.48 -0.39 4.35
CA ILE A 117 -10.50 -1.44 4.10
C ILE A 117 -10.85 -2.71 4.89
N ALA A 118 -11.11 -2.56 6.19
CA ALA A 118 -11.47 -3.68 7.07
C ALA A 118 -12.75 -4.39 6.61
N ALA A 119 -13.82 -3.65 6.31
CA ALA A 119 -15.07 -4.21 5.83
C ALA A 119 -14.89 -4.93 4.48
N THR A 120 -14.13 -4.32 3.56
CA THR A 120 -13.88 -4.90 2.23
C THR A 120 -13.06 -6.19 2.35
N LEU A 121 -12.01 -6.22 3.16
CA LEU A 121 -11.23 -7.43 3.43
C LEU A 121 -12.11 -8.54 4.00
N ALA A 122 -12.97 -8.22 4.97
CA ALA A 122 -13.88 -9.19 5.57
C ALA A 122 -14.89 -9.75 4.55
N GLN A 123 -15.49 -8.88 3.73
CA GLN A 123 -16.36 -9.28 2.62
C GLN A 123 -15.65 -10.20 1.63
N ARG A 124 -14.33 -10.01 1.42
CA ARG A 124 -13.50 -10.85 0.54
C ARG A 124 -12.98 -12.13 1.19
N GLY A 125 -13.41 -12.44 2.41
CA GLY A 125 -13.17 -13.73 3.05
C GLY A 125 -11.99 -13.77 4.03
N PHE A 126 -11.32 -12.64 4.29
CA PHE A 126 -10.29 -12.55 5.33
C PHE A 126 -10.92 -12.44 6.72
N ASN A 127 -10.30 -13.04 7.74
CA ASN A 127 -10.66 -12.77 9.13
C ASN A 127 -10.03 -11.44 9.55
N VAL A 128 -10.85 -10.44 9.86
CA VAL A 128 -10.42 -9.07 10.12
C VAL A 128 -10.61 -8.70 11.59
N LEU A 129 -9.52 -8.24 12.20
CA LEU A 129 -9.52 -7.58 13.51
C LEU A 129 -9.30 -6.07 13.34
N GLY A 130 -10.35 -5.28 13.52
CA GLY A 130 -10.23 -3.84 13.64
C GLY A 130 -9.63 -3.44 15.00
N VAL A 131 -8.71 -2.48 15.01
CA VAL A 131 -8.14 -1.91 16.23
C VAL A 131 -8.33 -0.40 16.19
N ASP A 132 -9.02 0.17 17.17
CA ASP A 132 -9.15 1.63 17.30
C ASP A 132 -9.16 2.02 18.78
N ILE A 133 -8.64 3.21 19.07
CA ILE A 133 -8.62 3.76 20.44
C ILE A 133 -10.00 4.24 20.88
N ASP A 134 -10.88 4.57 19.92
CA ASP A 134 -12.22 5.05 20.17
C ASP A 134 -13.18 3.89 20.53
N PRO A 135 -13.65 3.79 21.79
CA PRO A 135 -14.52 2.70 22.23
C PRO A 135 -15.85 2.69 21.49
N GLU A 136 -16.35 3.84 21.02
CA GLU A 136 -17.62 3.92 20.33
C GLU A 136 -17.54 3.32 18.92
N LYS A 137 -16.42 3.52 18.21
CA LYS A 137 -16.18 2.84 16.93
C LYS A 137 -16.09 1.34 17.09
N VAL A 138 -15.35 0.88 18.10
CA VAL A 138 -15.22 -0.56 18.43
C VAL A 138 -16.59 -1.15 18.73
N ARG A 139 -17.39 -0.47 19.56
CA ARG A 139 -18.76 -0.89 19.90
C ARG A 139 -19.67 -0.96 18.67
N LYS A 140 -19.59 0.03 17.76
CA LYS A 140 -20.39 0.04 16.53
C LYS A 140 -20.02 -1.13 15.62
N VAL A 141 -18.72 -1.36 15.37
CA VAL A 141 -18.25 -2.47 14.54
C VAL A 141 -18.71 -3.81 15.10
N ASN A 142 -18.56 -4.05 16.40
CA ASN A 142 -18.99 -5.29 17.03
C ASN A 142 -20.52 -5.50 17.05
N LYS A 143 -21.31 -4.46 16.75
CA LYS A 143 -22.76 -4.55 16.52
C LYS A 143 -23.13 -4.64 15.04
N GLY A 144 -22.16 -4.77 14.14
CA GLY A 144 -22.39 -4.75 12.69
C GLY A 144 -22.81 -3.37 12.15
N LEU A 145 -22.53 -2.29 12.89
CA LEU A 145 -22.89 -0.93 12.51
C LEU A 145 -21.67 -0.15 12.01
N PRO A 146 -21.82 0.71 10.98
CA PRO A 146 -20.73 1.50 10.46
C PRO A 146 -20.20 2.50 11.53
N PRO A 147 -18.89 2.52 11.82
CA PRO A 147 -18.31 3.45 12.80
C PRO A 147 -18.24 4.90 12.28
N VAL A 148 -18.25 5.08 10.96
CA VAL A 148 -18.12 6.34 10.23
C VAL A 148 -19.11 6.39 9.07
N ASP A 149 -19.40 7.58 8.57
CA ASP A 149 -20.24 7.76 7.38
C ASP A 149 -19.39 7.70 6.10
N GLU A 150 -19.59 6.64 5.32
CA GLU A 150 -19.02 6.41 4.00
C GLU A 150 -20.00 5.58 3.15
N PRO A 151 -20.20 5.92 1.87
CA PRO A 151 -21.06 5.16 0.99
C PRO A 151 -20.66 3.67 0.90
N LEU A 152 -21.67 2.80 0.90
CA LEU A 152 -21.54 1.34 0.83
C LEU A 152 -20.92 0.66 2.04
N LEU A 153 -20.42 1.39 3.05
CA LEU A 153 -19.75 0.80 4.21
C LEU A 153 -20.67 -0.15 4.99
N ALA A 154 -21.90 0.28 5.30
CA ALA A 154 -22.86 -0.54 6.05
C ALA A 154 -23.17 -1.86 5.32
N GLN A 155 -23.42 -1.80 4.02
CA GLN A 155 -23.71 -2.99 3.20
C GLN A 155 -22.50 -3.93 3.12
N THR A 156 -21.30 -3.36 2.99
CA THR A 156 -20.04 -4.13 2.95
C THR A 156 -19.77 -4.83 4.29
N MET A 157 -20.03 -4.15 5.40
CA MET A 157 -19.90 -4.74 6.74
C MET A 157 -20.87 -5.91 6.95
N ILE A 158 -22.12 -5.79 6.52
CA ILE A 158 -23.11 -6.88 6.61
C ILE A 158 -22.61 -8.10 5.82
N ALA A 159 -22.06 -7.89 4.63
CA ALA A 159 -21.57 -8.96 3.77
C ALA A 159 -20.35 -9.72 4.34
N GLY A 160 -19.58 -9.10 5.26
CA GLY A 160 -18.42 -9.70 5.93
C GLY A 160 -18.55 -9.84 7.45
N GLN A 161 -19.77 -9.74 7.99
CA GLN A 161 -19.99 -9.54 9.44
C GLN A 161 -19.44 -10.69 10.31
N ASP A 162 -19.46 -11.91 9.80
CA ASP A 162 -18.97 -13.11 10.49
C ASP A 162 -17.44 -13.14 10.61
N ARG A 163 -16.76 -12.30 9.83
CA ARG A 163 -15.30 -12.19 9.77
C ARG A 163 -14.76 -10.85 10.24
N PHE A 164 -15.61 -9.92 10.69
CA PHE A 164 -15.17 -8.60 11.12
C PHE A 164 -15.57 -8.32 12.56
N ARG A 165 -14.55 -8.21 13.44
CA ARG A 165 -14.71 -7.72 14.81
C ARG A 165 -13.71 -6.60 15.09
N ALA A 166 -13.92 -5.84 16.15
CA ALA A 166 -13.01 -4.81 16.61
C ALA A 166 -12.65 -4.94 18.10
N THR A 167 -11.48 -4.42 18.45
CA THR A 167 -10.98 -4.33 19.84
C THR A 167 -10.29 -2.99 20.07
N GLN A 168 -10.13 -2.61 21.34
CA GLN A 168 -9.24 -1.52 21.74
C GLN A 168 -7.84 -2.02 22.10
N GLU A 169 -7.62 -3.34 22.15
CA GLU A 169 -6.37 -3.96 22.61
C GLU A 169 -5.46 -4.30 21.40
N PRO A 170 -4.39 -3.53 21.16
CA PRO A 170 -3.47 -3.76 20.04
C PRO A 170 -2.80 -5.13 20.07
N SER A 171 -2.55 -5.68 21.26
CA SER A 171 -1.83 -6.95 21.39
C SER A 171 -2.64 -8.14 20.84
N GLU A 172 -3.97 -8.05 20.73
CA GLU A 172 -4.77 -9.11 20.08
C GLU A 172 -4.39 -9.33 18.60
N ALA A 173 -3.81 -8.33 17.94
CA ALA A 173 -3.34 -8.43 16.57
C ALA A 173 -2.12 -9.36 16.40
N ILE A 174 -1.51 -9.88 17.48
CA ILE A 174 -0.52 -10.96 17.36
C ILE A 174 -1.13 -12.23 16.73
N SER A 175 -2.46 -12.38 16.76
CA SER A 175 -3.16 -13.51 16.16
C SER A 175 -3.31 -13.43 14.63
N THR A 176 -3.05 -12.26 14.02
CA THR A 176 -3.25 -12.03 12.57
C THR A 176 -1.96 -12.26 11.77
N ASP A 177 -2.03 -12.47 10.46
CA ASP A 177 -0.84 -12.64 9.62
C ASP A 177 -0.22 -11.30 9.18
N ALA A 178 -1.07 -10.28 8.99
CA ALA A 178 -0.67 -8.93 8.58
C ALA A 178 -1.44 -7.83 9.33
N SER A 179 -0.80 -6.67 9.53
CA SER A 179 -1.41 -5.50 10.15
C SER A 179 -1.30 -4.28 9.25
N PHE A 180 -2.44 -3.73 8.86
CA PHE A 180 -2.57 -2.48 8.12
C PHE A 180 -2.65 -1.31 9.10
N PHE A 181 -1.86 -0.28 8.89
CA PHE A 181 -1.82 0.91 9.74
C PHE A 181 -2.32 2.14 8.97
N ILE A 182 -3.49 2.63 9.39
CA ILE A 182 -4.17 3.82 8.85
C ILE A 182 -4.45 4.89 9.94
N PRO A 183 -3.54 5.20 10.89
CA PRO A 183 -3.76 6.33 11.79
C PRO A 183 -3.62 7.69 11.08
N PRO A 184 -4.11 8.78 11.68
CA PRO A 184 -3.94 10.13 11.14
C PRO A 184 -2.46 10.51 10.95
N SER A 185 -2.15 11.19 9.85
CA SER A 185 -0.83 11.71 9.52
C SER A 185 -0.90 13.24 9.39
N PRO A 186 -0.99 13.99 10.51
CA PRO A 186 -1.08 15.45 10.43
C PRO A 186 0.21 16.05 9.86
N SER A 187 0.06 17.10 9.06
CA SER A 187 1.17 17.88 8.54
C SER A 187 1.83 18.68 9.68
N LEU A 188 3.15 18.79 9.61
CA LEU A 188 4.00 19.57 10.51
C LEU A 188 4.32 20.94 9.88
N PRO A 189 4.79 21.93 10.67
CA PRO A 189 5.10 23.27 10.17
C PRO A 189 6.15 23.32 9.06
N ASP A 190 7.02 22.30 8.97
CA ASP A 190 8.06 22.16 7.95
C ASP A 190 7.56 21.46 6.66
N GLY A 191 6.27 21.12 6.59
CA GLY A 191 5.66 20.42 5.46
C GLY A 191 5.79 18.90 5.49
N SER A 192 6.49 18.33 6.49
CA SER A 192 6.55 16.89 6.70
C SER A 192 5.27 16.36 7.36
N PHE A 193 5.13 15.03 7.46
CA PHE A 193 4.01 14.37 8.13
C PHE A 193 4.49 13.75 9.44
N SER A 194 3.73 13.96 10.51
CA SER A 194 4.05 13.35 11.81
C SER A 194 3.93 11.83 11.74
N SER A 195 5.01 11.14 12.11
CA SER A 195 5.02 9.68 12.31
C SER A 195 4.52 9.27 13.70
N GLU A 196 4.21 10.22 14.60
CA GLU A 196 3.89 9.93 16.00
C GLU A 196 2.73 8.93 16.14
N TYR A 197 1.64 9.14 15.41
CA TYR A 197 0.45 8.29 15.49
C TYR A 197 0.70 6.88 14.92
N LEU A 198 1.49 6.76 13.84
CA LEU A 198 1.96 5.47 13.33
C LEU A 198 2.76 4.73 14.39
N LEU A 199 3.76 5.39 14.98
CA LEU A 199 4.61 4.80 16.02
C LEU A 199 3.77 4.35 17.22
N ARG A 200 2.81 5.17 17.66
CA ARG A 200 1.90 4.85 18.77
C ARG A 200 1.00 3.65 18.47
N ALA A 201 0.55 3.49 17.23
CA ALA A 201 -0.26 2.33 16.82
C ALA A 201 0.58 1.05 16.69
N MET A 202 1.82 1.16 16.18
CA MET A 202 2.67 0.01 15.87
C MET A 202 3.42 -0.56 17.09
N ARG A 203 3.90 0.30 18.00
CA ARG A 203 4.74 -0.14 19.15
C ARG A 203 4.09 -1.22 20.02
N PRO A 204 2.81 -1.12 20.41
CA PRO A 204 2.19 -2.15 21.26
C PRO A 204 2.16 -3.52 20.58
N LEU A 205 1.84 -3.58 19.28
CA LEU A 205 1.89 -4.82 18.53
C LEU A 205 3.32 -5.35 18.42
N ALA A 206 4.30 -4.49 18.13
CA ALA A 206 5.70 -4.89 18.03
C ALA A 206 6.23 -5.54 19.32
N LYS A 207 5.90 -4.95 20.48
CA LYS A 207 6.23 -5.51 21.80
C LYS A 207 5.52 -6.85 22.04
N ALA A 208 4.23 -6.92 21.73
CA ALA A 208 3.46 -8.15 21.88
C ALA A 208 3.99 -9.29 21.00
N LEU A 209 4.44 -8.99 19.77
CA LEU A 209 5.09 -9.98 18.89
C LEU A 209 6.41 -10.49 19.49
N ARG A 210 7.22 -9.61 20.07
CA ARG A 210 8.46 -10.00 20.77
C ARG A 210 8.16 -10.92 21.94
N GLU A 211 7.22 -10.54 22.80
CA GLU A 211 6.82 -11.32 23.98
C GLU A 211 6.27 -12.69 23.59
N ALA A 212 5.50 -12.76 22.50
CA ALA A 212 4.99 -14.00 21.95
C ALA A 212 6.03 -14.82 21.16
N GLY A 213 7.23 -14.27 20.90
CA GLY A 213 8.25 -14.89 20.06
C GLY A 213 7.81 -15.10 18.60
N LYS A 214 6.83 -14.33 18.12
CA LYS A 214 6.23 -14.53 16.80
C LYS A 214 7.07 -13.88 15.70
N ARG A 215 7.34 -14.65 14.64
CA ARG A 215 8.04 -14.21 13.42
C ARG A 215 7.09 -14.27 12.22
N GLY A 216 7.51 -13.65 11.11
CA GLY A 216 6.81 -13.66 9.83
C GLY A 216 5.59 -12.74 9.77
N HIS A 217 5.42 -11.81 10.71
CA HIS A 217 4.33 -10.83 10.68
C HIS A 217 4.57 -9.79 9.59
N LEU A 218 3.54 -9.40 8.84
CA LEU A 218 3.63 -8.34 7.83
C LEU A 218 3.04 -7.03 8.37
N PHE A 219 3.85 -5.97 8.40
CA PHE A 219 3.40 -4.61 8.69
C PHE A 219 3.11 -3.87 7.37
N VAL A 220 1.88 -3.43 7.16
CA VAL A 220 1.47 -2.67 5.97
C VAL A 220 1.16 -1.24 6.38
N ILE A 221 1.91 -0.28 5.84
CA ILE A 221 1.76 1.13 6.13
C ILE A 221 0.94 1.76 5.02
N ASN A 222 -0.30 2.12 5.32
CA ASN A 222 -1.19 2.79 4.37
C ASN A 222 -1.29 4.29 4.63
N SER A 223 -1.10 4.73 5.87
CA SER A 223 -1.04 6.16 6.18
C SER A 223 0.07 6.84 5.39
N THR A 224 -0.20 8.06 4.94
CA THR A 224 0.79 8.91 4.29
C THR A 224 1.99 9.14 5.19
N THR A 225 3.19 8.92 4.67
CA THR A 225 4.44 9.16 5.38
C THR A 225 5.37 10.06 4.59
N THR A 226 6.25 10.80 5.28
CA THR A 226 7.32 11.55 4.64
C THR A 226 8.33 10.59 3.97
N PRO A 227 8.84 10.92 2.76
CA PRO A 227 9.89 10.13 2.14
C PRO A 227 11.08 9.89 3.08
N GLY A 228 11.58 8.66 3.10
CA GLY A 228 12.64 8.24 4.02
C GLY A 228 12.17 7.83 5.43
N SER A 229 10.94 8.17 5.86
CA SER A 229 10.44 7.80 7.20
C SER A 229 10.34 6.29 7.41
N ILE A 230 10.06 5.51 6.35
CA ILE A 230 10.04 4.04 6.44
C ILE A 230 11.40 3.51 6.91
N ARG A 231 12.49 3.87 6.21
CA ARG A 231 13.84 3.39 6.50
C ARG A 231 14.47 4.07 7.72
N GLY A 232 14.22 5.37 7.89
CA GLY A 232 14.87 6.18 8.93
C GLY A 232 14.17 6.14 10.29
N VAL A 233 12.88 5.77 10.34
CA VAL A 233 12.06 5.88 11.56
C VAL A 233 11.32 4.58 11.88
N LEU A 234 10.53 4.06 10.92
CA LEU A 234 9.64 2.93 11.20
C LEU A 234 10.39 1.61 11.34
N ILE A 235 11.30 1.29 10.42
CA ILE A 235 12.11 0.07 10.49
C ILE A 235 12.95 0.05 11.78
N PRO A 236 13.75 1.08 12.12
CA PRO A 236 14.55 1.07 13.36
C PRO A 236 13.69 0.90 14.62
N MET A 237 12.52 1.52 14.67
CA MET A 237 11.58 1.34 15.79
C MET A 237 11.09 -0.09 15.86
N LEU A 238 10.63 -0.67 14.75
CA LEU A 238 10.13 -2.04 14.72
C LEU A 238 11.23 -3.03 15.11
N GLU A 239 12.43 -2.92 14.57
CA GLU A 239 13.54 -3.82 14.90
C GLU A 239 13.91 -3.74 16.39
N THR A 240 13.89 -2.53 16.96
CA THR A 240 14.15 -2.31 18.40
C THR A 240 13.07 -2.97 19.26
N GLU A 241 11.79 -2.72 18.96
CA GLU A 241 10.68 -3.18 19.80
C GLU A 241 10.41 -4.68 19.63
N THR A 242 10.61 -5.22 18.42
CA THR A 242 10.46 -6.66 18.13
C THR A 242 11.69 -7.48 18.51
N ALA A 243 12.88 -6.88 18.56
CA ALA A 243 14.17 -7.57 18.57
C ALA A 243 14.35 -8.54 17.38
N LEU A 244 13.76 -8.18 16.23
CA LEU A 244 13.80 -8.92 14.96
C LEU A 244 14.37 -8.04 13.85
N THR A 245 14.78 -8.63 12.73
CA THR A 245 15.29 -7.88 11.57
C THR A 245 14.25 -7.82 10.44
N CYS A 246 14.00 -6.64 9.91
CA CYS A 246 13.09 -6.42 8.79
C CYS A 246 13.58 -7.16 7.53
N GLY A 247 12.66 -7.77 6.77
CA GLY A 247 12.97 -8.55 5.56
C GLY A 247 13.50 -9.96 5.82
N ARG A 248 14.00 -10.25 7.03
CA ARG A 248 14.40 -11.60 7.45
C ARG A 248 13.39 -12.25 8.38
N ASP A 249 12.92 -11.52 9.37
CA ASP A 249 12.13 -12.04 10.49
C ASP A 249 10.70 -11.49 10.53
N PHE A 250 10.46 -10.33 9.94
CA PHE A 250 9.14 -9.75 9.69
C PHE A 250 9.14 -8.98 8.36
N GLY A 251 7.98 -8.84 7.74
CA GLY A 251 7.82 -8.05 6.52
C GLY A 251 7.35 -6.63 6.82
N LEU A 252 7.74 -5.67 5.99
CA LEU A 252 7.16 -4.33 5.97
C LEU A 252 6.84 -3.96 4.52
N CYS A 253 5.67 -3.35 4.31
CA CYS A 253 5.22 -2.83 3.02
C CYS A 253 4.67 -1.42 3.21
N TYR A 254 4.96 -0.54 2.25
CA TYR A 254 4.26 0.74 2.10
C TYR A 254 3.24 0.64 0.97
N ASN A 255 1.96 0.81 1.31
CA ASN A 255 0.83 0.69 0.37
C ASN A 255 -0.14 1.86 0.60
N PRO A 256 0.19 3.07 0.13
CA PRO A 256 -0.67 4.23 0.28
C PRO A 256 -1.93 4.12 -0.57
N GLU A 257 -2.98 4.81 -0.14
CA GLU A 257 -4.28 4.83 -0.82
C GLU A 257 -4.52 6.18 -1.50
N PHE A 258 -4.88 6.15 -2.78
CA PHE A 258 -5.15 7.35 -3.60
C PHE A 258 -6.65 7.51 -3.86
N ILE A 259 -7.46 7.45 -2.80
CA ILE A 259 -8.92 7.37 -2.92
C ILE A 259 -9.58 8.61 -2.30
N ALA A 260 -10.52 9.21 -3.04
CA ALA A 260 -11.34 10.30 -2.53
C ALA A 260 -12.36 9.79 -1.48
N LEU A 261 -12.46 10.49 -0.36
CA LEU A 261 -13.50 10.25 0.64
C LEU A 261 -14.89 10.44 0.03
N GLY A 262 -15.85 9.61 0.45
CA GLY A 262 -17.15 9.49 -0.21
C GLY A 262 -17.20 8.50 -1.37
N ASN A 263 -16.06 7.90 -1.76
CA ASN A 263 -16.01 6.86 -2.79
C ASN A 263 -15.08 5.70 -2.39
N VAL A 264 -14.81 5.52 -1.10
CA VAL A 264 -13.71 4.67 -0.61
C VAL A 264 -13.89 3.22 -1.03
N ILE A 265 -15.04 2.61 -0.76
CA ILE A 265 -15.30 1.20 -1.10
C ILE A 265 -15.13 0.96 -2.60
N ARG A 266 -15.69 1.83 -3.46
CA ARG A 266 -15.53 1.68 -4.91
C ARG A 266 -14.08 1.84 -5.35
N GLY A 267 -13.37 2.83 -4.83
CA GLY A 267 -11.95 3.03 -5.14
C GLY A 267 -11.07 1.85 -4.72
N LEU A 268 -11.42 1.14 -3.63
CA LEU A 268 -10.72 -0.07 -3.21
C LEU A 268 -11.01 -1.26 -4.14
N LEU A 269 -12.22 -1.34 -4.70
CA LEU A 269 -12.63 -2.45 -5.56
C LEU A 269 -12.20 -2.27 -7.03
N GLU A 270 -12.11 -1.01 -7.47
CA GLU A 270 -11.78 -0.60 -8.83
C GLU A 270 -10.72 0.52 -8.79
N PRO A 271 -9.50 0.23 -8.32
CA PRO A 271 -8.47 1.26 -8.19
C PRO A 271 -7.89 1.67 -9.55
N ASP A 272 -7.67 2.98 -9.73
CA ASP A 272 -6.91 3.52 -10.87
C ASP A 272 -5.41 3.14 -10.78
N LEU A 273 -4.88 3.03 -9.55
CA LEU A 273 -3.49 2.71 -9.25
C LEU A 273 -3.40 1.97 -7.91
N VAL A 274 -2.58 0.92 -7.87
CA VAL A 274 -2.13 0.29 -6.63
C VAL A 274 -0.62 0.45 -6.54
N LEU A 275 -0.14 1.10 -5.48
CA LEU A 275 1.28 1.28 -5.22
C LEU A 275 1.72 0.34 -4.10
N ILE A 276 2.80 -0.39 -4.33
CA ILE A 276 3.38 -1.35 -3.38
C ILE A 276 4.89 -1.13 -3.37
N GLY A 277 5.42 -0.83 -2.19
CA GLY A 277 6.85 -0.68 -1.93
C GLY A 277 7.29 -1.40 -0.67
#